data_AF-A0A820AX08-F1
#
_entry.id   AF-A0A820AX08-F1
#
_cell.length_a   1.000
_cell.length_b   1.000
_cell.length_c   1.000
_cell.angle_alpha   90.00
_cell.angle_beta   90.00
_cell.angle_gamma   90.00
#
_symmetry.space_group_name_H-M   'P 1'
#
loop_
_entity.id
_entity.type
_entity.pdbx_description
1 polymer ?
#
loop_
_entity_poly.entity_id
_entity_poly.type
_entity_poly.pdbx_seq_one_letter_code
_entity_poly.pdbx_strand_id
1 'polypeptide(L)'
;MPRNKISDDIEGVVKYLLTKKYSYSVIKKELSEMNLNVSRSTISRIANKIGKQRQLDLLNNQKPKFNRRRHVATPTIVRRITSYISKENPPTVRLMAARCNISIGAVFKIIRDVIHAKCRKKRPVHRLYLAVIENRRTRGWRMYHRLCNERYKNYVTTDEAWFYLDASQDIRDIYYVRSNELPDEVKKIQQNDLHPVAIMV
;
A
#
# COMPACT_ATOMS: atom_id res chain seq x y z
N MET A 1 -21.69 -12.21 -24.28
CA MET A 1 -22.94 -12.66 -23.64
C MET A 1 -22.62 -13.48 -22.41
N PRO A 2 -23.24 -13.22 -21.25
CA PRO A 2 -23.10 -14.08 -20.08
C PRO A 2 -23.60 -15.49 -20.42
N ARG A 3 -22.85 -16.52 -20.00
CA ARG A 3 -23.19 -17.91 -20.29
C ARG A 3 -24.26 -18.38 -19.32
N ASN A 4 -25.33 -18.98 -19.82
CA ASN A 4 -26.36 -19.60 -19.00
C ASN A 4 -25.75 -20.72 -18.15
N LYS A 5 -26.08 -20.71 -16.85
CA LYS A 5 -25.69 -21.76 -15.91
C LYS A 5 -26.34 -23.08 -16.36
N ILE A 6 -25.58 -24.16 -16.40
CA ILE A 6 -26.10 -25.50 -16.67
C ILE A 6 -26.88 -25.94 -15.42
N SER A 7 -28.05 -26.56 -15.59
CA SER A 7 -28.81 -27.13 -14.46
C SER A 7 -27.98 -28.20 -13.75
N ASP A 8 -28.01 -28.19 -12.42
CA ASP A 8 -27.21 -29.10 -11.59
C ASP A 8 -27.63 -30.57 -11.82
N ASP A 9 -28.91 -30.82 -12.13
CA ASP A 9 -29.44 -32.15 -12.45
C ASP A 9 -28.82 -32.72 -13.75
N ILE A 10 -28.77 -31.89 -14.80
CA ILE A 10 -28.17 -32.26 -16.09
C ILE A 10 -26.67 -32.51 -15.91
N GLU A 11 -26.01 -31.70 -15.08
CA GLU A 11 -24.59 -31.88 -14.78
C GLU A 11 -24.33 -33.21 -14.04
N GLY A 12 -25.23 -33.60 -13.14
CA GLY A 12 -25.18 -34.87 -12.40
C GLY A 12 -25.31 -36.10 -13.30
N VAL A 13 -26.33 -36.13 -14.17
CA VAL A 13 -26.55 -37.25 -15.10
C VAL A 13 -25.37 -37.39 -16.07
N VAL A 14 -24.89 -36.28 -16.64
CA VAL A 14 -23.73 -36.31 -17.54
C VAL A 14 -22.48 -36.84 -16.83
N LYS A 15 -22.24 -36.44 -15.56
CA LYS A 15 -21.13 -36.96 -14.75
C LYS A 15 -21.23 -38.47 -14.60
N TYR A 16 -22.40 -38.99 -14.26
CA TYR A 16 -22.64 -40.43 -14.12
C TYR A 16 -22.34 -41.19 -15.43
N LEU A 17 -22.85 -40.71 -16.56
CA LEU A 17 -22.61 -41.35 -17.85
C LEU A 17 -21.14 -41.29 -18.30
N LEU A 18 -20.43 -40.21 -17.95
CA LEU A 18 -18.98 -40.11 -18.16
C LEU A 18 -18.20 -41.10 -17.29
N THR A 19 -18.64 -41.38 -16.05
CA THR A 19 -17.99 -42.41 -15.19
C THR A 19 -18.13 -43.81 -15.75
N LYS A 20 -19.23 -44.11 -16.46
CA LYS A 20 -19.43 -45.35 -17.22
C LYS A 20 -18.61 -45.45 -18.50
N LYS A 21 -17.76 -44.46 -18.81
CA LYS A 21 -16.93 -44.38 -20.02
C LYS A 21 -17.71 -44.41 -21.35
N TYR A 22 -18.97 -43.95 -21.36
CA TYR A 22 -19.71 -43.82 -22.62
C TYR A 22 -19.13 -42.73 -23.53
N SER A 23 -19.26 -42.94 -24.85
CA SER A 23 -18.87 -41.93 -25.84
C SER A 23 -19.85 -40.76 -25.84
N TYR A 24 -19.40 -39.56 -26.24
CA TYR A 24 -20.26 -38.37 -26.25
C TYR A 24 -21.52 -38.51 -27.12
N SER A 25 -21.47 -39.34 -28.16
CA SER A 25 -22.63 -39.62 -29.01
C SER A 25 -23.66 -40.47 -28.28
N VAL A 26 -23.22 -41.47 -27.52
CA VAL A 26 -24.10 -42.34 -26.70
C VAL A 26 -24.73 -41.54 -25.56
N ILE A 27 -23.94 -40.70 -24.88
CA ILE A 27 -24.44 -39.81 -23.83
C ILE A 27 -25.54 -38.88 -24.36
N LYS A 28 -25.34 -38.31 -25.55
CA LYS A 28 -26.36 -37.46 -26.18
C LYS A 28 -27.65 -38.24 -26.47
N LYS A 29 -27.52 -39.50 -26.92
CA LYS A 29 -28.66 -40.38 -27.21
C LYS A 29 -29.46 -40.69 -25.94
N GLU A 30 -28.81 -41.14 -24.88
CA GLU A 30 -29.47 -41.43 -23.60
C GLU A 30 -30.13 -40.18 -22.98
N LEU A 31 -29.47 -39.01 -23.06
CA LEU A 31 -30.08 -37.76 -22.58
C LEU A 31 -31.32 -37.39 -23.41
N SER A 32 -31.31 -37.65 -24.71
CA SER A 32 -32.48 -37.42 -25.57
C SER A 32 -33.64 -38.36 -25.20
N GLU A 33 -33.35 -39.63 -24.88
CA GLU A 33 -34.33 -40.61 -24.40
C GLU A 33 -34.94 -40.20 -23.04
N MET A 34 -34.19 -39.49 -22.21
CA MET A 34 -34.66 -38.88 -20.94
C MET A 34 -35.33 -37.51 -21.12
N ASN A 35 -35.64 -37.09 -22.35
CA ASN A 35 -36.20 -35.77 -22.69
C ASN A 35 -35.30 -34.57 -22.31
N LEU A 36 -33.99 -34.78 -22.15
CA LEU A 36 -33.00 -33.74 -21.86
C LEU A 36 -32.21 -33.38 -23.12
N ASN A 37 -32.57 -32.27 -23.77
CA ASN A 37 -31.86 -31.83 -24.97
C ASN A 37 -30.56 -31.10 -24.64
N VAL A 38 -29.43 -31.82 -24.70
CA VAL A 38 -28.10 -31.30 -24.39
C VAL A 38 -27.19 -31.37 -25.61
N SER A 39 -26.54 -30.26 -25.96
CA SER A 39 -25.58 -30.23 -27.06
C SER A 39 -24.26 -30.94 -26.71
N ARG A 40 -23.60 -31.54 -27.72
CA ARG A 40 -22.29 -32.19 -27.57
C ARG A 40 -21.23 -31.26 -26.98
N SER A 41 -21.30 -29.97 -27.29
CA SER A 41 -20.39 -28.96 -26.73
C SER A 41 -20.62 -28.73 -25.23
N THR A 42 -21.83 -28.96 -24.71
CA THR A 42 -22.14 -28.90 -23.28
C THR A 42 -21.58 -30.12 -22.55
N ILE A 43 -21.70 -31.32 -23.14
CA ILE A 43 -21.09 -32.55 -22.62
C ILE A 43 -19.56 -32.40 -22.52
N SER A 44 -18.91 -31.93 -23.60
CA SER A 44 -17.47 -31.61 -23.58
C SER A 44 -17.13 -30.52 -22.56
N ARG A 45 -18.01 -29.52 -22.41
CA ARG A 45 -18.09 -28.56 -21.29
C ARG A 45 -17.81 -29.21 -19.94
N ILE A 46 -18.71 -30.14 -19.60
CA ILE A 46 -18.77 -30.81 -18.31
C ILE A 46 -17.57 -31.75 -18.13
N ALA A 47 -17.22 -32.53 -19.15
CA ALA A 47 -16.04 -33.41 -19.12
C ALA A 47 -14.74 -32.62 -18.84
N ASN A 48 -14.54 -31.51 -19.53
CA ASN A 48 -13.39 -30.64 -19.31
C ASN A 48 -13.40 -29.97 -17.93
N LYS A 49 -14.58 -29.63 -17.40
CA LYS A 49 -14.74 -29.10 -16.03
C LYS A 49 -14.28 -30.12 -15.00
N ILE A 50 -14.67 -31.40 -15.15
CA ILE A 50 -14.23 -32.51 -14.29
C ILE A 50 -12.72 -32.69 -14.37
N GLY A 51 -12.15 -32.70 -15.58
CA GLY A 51 -10.69 -32.81 -15.76
C GLY A 51 -9.92 -31.67 -15.09
N LYS A 52 -10.38 -30.43 -15.24
CA LYS A 52 -9.80 -29.26 -14.56
C LYS A 52 -9.96 -29.33 -13.04
N GLN A 53 -11.09 -29.83 -12.54
CA GLN A 53 -11.31 -30.02 -11.10
C GLN A 53 -10.32 -31.03 -10.53
N ARG A 54 -10.14 -32.19 -11.17
CA ARG A 54 -9.14 -33.20 -10.78
C ARG A 54 -7.72 -32.63 -10.77
N GLN A 55 -7.38 -31.80 -11.76
CA GLN A 55 -6.09 -31.13 -11.82
C GLN A 55 -5.91 -30.11 -10.68
N LEU A 56 -6.97 -29.42 -10.28
CA LEU A 56 -6.95 -28.54 -9.11
C LEU A 56 -6.84 -29.32 -7.80
N ASP A 57 -7.54 -30.43 -7.65
CA ASP A 57 -7.46 -31.30 -6.47
C ASP A 57 -6.03 -31.84 -6.28
N LEU A 58 -5.37 -32.25 -7.38
CA LEU A 58 -3.95 -32.63 -7.39
C LEU A 58 -2.99 -31.48 -7.02
N LEU A 59 -3.41 -30.24 -7.26
CA LEU A 59 -2.66 -29.01 -6.94
C LEU A 59 -3.13 -28.37 -5.63
N ASN A 60 -3.76 -29.13 -4.72
CA ASN A 60 -4.30 -28.62 -3.44
C ASN A 60 -5.25 -27.43 -3.61
N ASN A 61 -6.15 -27.50 -4.59
CA ASN A 61 -7.12 -26.46 -4.93
C ASN A 61 -6.51 -25.09 -5.30
N GLN A 62 -5.22 -25.05 -5.64
CA GLN A 62 -4.59 -23.81 -6.09
C GLN A 62 -5.05 -23.48 -7.51
N LYS A 63 -6.02 -22.58 -7.61
CA LYS A 63 -6.44 -22.02 -8.90
C LYS A 63 -5.23 -21.33 -9.57
N PRO A 64 -5.00 -21.54 -10.88
CA PRO A 64 -3.94 -20.85 -11.59
C PRO A 64 -4.17 -19.35 -11.46
N LYS A 65 -3.24 -18.66 -10.78
CA LYS A 65 -3.29 -17.21 -10.59
C LYS A 65 -3.00 -16.56 -11.94
N PHE A 66 -4.05 -16.11 -12.62
CA PHE A 66 -3.90 -15.28 -13.81
C PHE A 66 -3.27 -13.95 -13.40
N ASN A 67 -1.97 -13.83 -13.62
CA ASN A 67 -1.23 -12.62 -13.33
C ASN A 67 -1.55 -11.60 -14.43
N ARG A 68 -2.68 -10.91 -14.32
CA ARG A 68 -3.02 -9.75 -15.18
C ARG A 68 -2.03 -8.64 -14.86
N ARG A 69 -0.86 -8.66 -15.49
CA ARG A 69 0.14 -7.60 -15.39
C ARG A 69 -0.49 -6.31 -15.93
N ARG A 70 -0.94 -5.43 -15.03
CA ARG A 70 -1.19 -4.03 -15.40
C ARG A 70 0.18 -3.39 -15.59
N HIS A 71 0.59 -3.16 -16.83
CA HIS A 71 1.95 -2.78 -17.21
C HIS A 71 2.26 -1.30 -16.92
N VAL A 72 1.88 -0.78 -15.74
CA VAL A 72 2.18 0.61 -15.34
C VAL A 72 3.62 0.74 -14.82
N ALA A 73 4.17 -0.36 -14.29
CA ALA A 73 5.55 -0.43 -13.80
C ALA A 73 6.46 -1.08 -14.85
N THR A 74 6.64 -0.42 -16.00
CA THR A 74 7.67 -0.88 -16.95
C THR A 74 9.06 -0.77 -16.29
N PRO A 75 10.03 -1.64 -16.65
CA PRO A 75 11.39 -1.53 -16.11
C PRO A 75 12.03 -0.16 -16.36
N THR A 76 11.71 0.48 -17.48
CA THR A 76 12.15 1.84 -17.82
C THR A 76 11.59 2.90 -16.89
N ILE A 77 10.29 2.85 -16.58
CA ILE A 77 9.65 3.78 -15.63
C ILE A 77 10.22 3.56 -14.23
N VAL A 78 10.39 2.31 -13.81
CA VAL A 78 10.99 1.97 -12.51
C VAL A 78 12.39 2.57 -12.41
N ARG A 79 13.26 2.36 -13.40
CA ARG A 79 14.62 2.95 -13.44
C ARG A 79 14.60 4.47 -13.33
N ARG A 80 13.70 5.15 -14.05
CA ARG A 80 13.56 6.63 -13.98
C ARG A 80 13.14 7.09 -12.58
N ILE A 81 12.17 6.41 -11.98
CA ILE A 81 11.71 6.73 -10.62
C ILE A 81 12.83 6.49 -9.60
N THR A 82 13.56 5.38 -9.70
CA THR A 82 14.71 5.09 -8.84
C THR A 82 15.78 6.19 -8.95
N SER A 83 16.09 6.64 -10.17
CA SER A 83 17.00 7.76 -10.42
C SER A 83 16.56 9.08 -9.78
N TYR A 84 15.25 9.35 -9.68
CA TYR A 84 14.77 10.54 -9.00
C TYR A 84 14.88 10.41 -7.47
N ILE A 85 14.61 9.22 -6.92
CA ILE A 85 14.64 8.96 -5.47
C ILE A 85 16.07 8.96 -4.93
N SER A 86 17.05 8.55 -5.73
CA SER A 86 18.46 8.51 -5.32
C SER A 86 19.12 9.89 -5.21
N LYS A 87 18.42 10.98 -5.54
CA LYS A 87 18.93 12.35 -5.39
C LYS A 87 18.70 12.85 -3.96
N GLU A 88 19.62 13.67 -3.44
CA GLU A 88 19.54 14.24 -2.07
C GLU A 88 18.22 14.97 -1.81
N ASN A 89 17.73 15.71 -2.81
CA ASN A 89 16.40 16.33 -2.80
C ASN A 89 15.58 15.79 -3.97
N PRO A 90 14.83 14.69 -3.76
CA PRO A 90 14.03 14.09 -4.81
C PRO A 90 12.86 15.01 -5.19
N PRO A 91 12.45 15.04 -6.47
CA PRO A 91 11.27 15.78 -6.89
C PRO A 91 10.00 15.26 -6.21
N THR A 92 8.96 16.09 -6.14
CA THR A 92 7.67 15.66 -5.59
C THR A 92 7.07 14.52 -6.41
N VAL A 93 6.25 13.67 -5.77
CA VAL A 93 5.60 12.53 -6.45
C VAL A 93 4.73 13.00 -7.62
N ARG A 94 4.07 14.16 -7.50
CA ARG A 94 3.31 14.79 -8.59
C ARG A 94 4.21 15.16 -9.77
N LEU A 95 5.39 15.70 -9.52
CA LEU A 95 6.34 16.03 -10.58
C LEU A 95 6.95 14.78 -11.22
N MET A 96 7.25 13.74 -10.43
CA MET A 96 7.68 12.44 -10.96
C MET A 96 6.60 11.83 -11.86
N ALA A 97 5.34 11.86 -11.43
CA ALA A 97 4.19 11.38 -12.17
C ALA A 97 4.04 12.08 -13.53
N ALA A 98 4.13 13.42 -13.52
CA ALA A 98 4.10 14.23 -14.74
C ALA A 98 5.26 13.88 -15.70
N ARG A 99 6.50 13.78 -15.18
CA ARG A 99 7.68 13.46 -16.00
C ARG A 99 7.65 12.03 -16.57
N CYS A 100 7.02 11.09 -15.86
CA CYS A 100 6.89 9.70 -16.28
C CYS A 100 5.58 9.41 -17.03
N ASN A 101 4.71 10.41 -17.21
CA ASN A 101 3.37 10.29 -17.80
C ASN A 101 2.54 9.15 -17.21
N ILE A 102 2.52 9.06 -15.88
CA ILE A 102 1.75 8.06 -15.12
C ILE A 102 0.98 8.73 -14.00
N SER A 103 -0.02 8.05 -13.45
CA SER A 103 -0.78 8.57 -12.31
C SER A 103 0.06 8.63 -11.04
N ILE A 104 -0.27 9.57 -10.16
CA ILE A 104 0.38 9.73 -8.83
C ILE A 104 0.30 8.42 -8.03
N GLY A 105 -0.87 7.77 -8.04
CA GLY A 105 -1.06 6.49 -7.36
C GLY A 105 -0.17 5.37 -7.89
N ALA A 106 0.11 5.36 -9.21
CA ALA A 106 1.03 4.41 -9.80
C ALA A 106 2.48 4.64 -9.33
N VAL A 107 2.92 5.90 -9.24
CA VAL A 107 4.24 6.22 -8.68
C VAL A 107 4.35 5.72 -7.24
N PHE A 108 3.37 6.01 -6.38
CA PHE A 108 3.37 5.49 -5.00
C PHE A 108 3.42 3.98 -4.94
N LYS A 109 2.66 3.30 -5.81
CA LYS A 109 2.66 1.85 -5.91
C LYS A 109 4.03 1.32 -6.32
N ILE A 110 4.69 1.93 -7.29
CA ILE A 110 6.05 1.56 -7.71
C ILE A 110 7.04 1.76 -6.55
N ILE A 111 6.97 2.90 -5.86
CA ILE A 111 7.86 3.21 -4.74
C ILE A 111 7.72 2.18 -3.60
N ARG A 112 6.48 1.84 -3.23
CA ARG A 112 6.18 0.95 -2.10
C ARG A 112 6.34 -0.53 -2.46
N ASP A 113 5.78 -0.96 -3.57
CA ASP A 113 5.63 -2.39 -3.91
C ASP A 113 6.80 -2.93 -4.75
N VAL A 114 7.53 -2.06 -5.48
CA VAL A 114 8.64 -2.48 -6.37
C VAL A 114 10.00 -2.02 -5.84
N ILE A 115 10.12 -0.75 -5.44
CA ILE A 115 11.39 -0.18 -4.93
C ILE A 115 11.54 -0.45 -3.42
N HIS A 116 10.44 -0.74 -2.72
CA HIS A 116 10.40 -0.97 -1.27
C HIS A 116 10.91 0.22 -0.44
N ALA A 117 10.72 1.45 -0.94
CA ALA A 117 11.06 2.67 -0.24
C ALA A 117 9.86 3.23 0.54
N LYS A 118 10.13 3.86 1.69
CA LYS A 118 9.12 4.53 2.52
C LYS A 118 9.16 6.03 2.30
N CYS A 119 8.04 6.61 1.84
CA CYS A 119 7.90 8.05 1.75
C CYS A 119 7.74 8.66 3.16
N ARG A 120 8.62 9.58 3.54
CA ARG A 120 8.55 10.33 4.80
C ARG A 120 8.36 11.81 4.49
N LYS A 121 7.42 12.46 5.18
CA LYS A 121 7.24 13.92 5.08
C LYS A 121 8.32 14.59 5.94
N LYS A 122 9.04 15.55 5.36
CA LYS A 122 9.88 16.47 6.15
C LYS A 122 8.95 17.38 6.96
N ARG A 123 9.29 17.65 8.23
CA ARG A 123 8.56 18.64 9.03
C ARG A 123 8.79 20.03 8.41
N PRO A 124 7.77 20.90 8.35
CA PRO A 124 7.98 22.26 7.91
C PRO A 124 8.93 22.94 8.90
N VAL A 125 9.94 23.63 8.37
CA VAL A 125 10.87 24.46 9.13
C VAL A 125 10.75 25.89 8.63
N HIS A 126 11.13 26.87 9.45
CA HIS A 126 11.16 28.26 9.00
C HIS A 126 12.05 28.41 7.76
N ARG A 127 11.55 29.16 6.79
CA ARG A 127 12.29 29.52 5.59
C ARG A 127 13.46 30.43 6.00
N LEU A 128 14.68 29.99 5.71
CA LEU A 128 15.87 30.80 5.96
C LEU A 128 16.17 31.67 4.74
N TYR A 129 16.44 32.95 4.97
CA TYR A 129 17.01 33.85 3.96
C TYR A 129 18.51 33.58 3.80
N LEU A 130 19.08 33.91 2.64
CA LEU A 130 20.51 33.70 2.37
C LEU A 130 21.40 34.34 3.45
N ALA A 131 21.09 35.58 3.86
CA ALA A 131 21.80 36.26 4.95
C ALA A 131 21.73 35.49 6.28
N VAL A 132 20.60 34.85 6.61
CA VAL A 132 20.46 34.05 7.83
C VAL A 132 21.24 32.74 7.71
N ILE A 133 21.27 32.12 6.53
CA ILE A 133 22.07 30.91 6.28
C ILE A 133 23.55 31.21 6.47
N GLU A 134 24.04 32.32 5.90
CA GLU A 134 25.43 32.74 6.04
C GLU A 134 25.77 33.08 7.49
N ASN A 135 24.92 33.85 8.17
CA ASN A 135 25.07 34.14 9.59
C ASN A 135 25.14 32.87 10.44
N ARG A 136 24.26 31.88 10.17
CA ARG A 136 24.28 30.58 10.87
C ARG A 136 25.56 29.80 10.58
N ARG A 137 26.03 29.78 9.33
CA ARG A 137 27.29 29.11 8.95
C ARG A 137 28.49 29.73 9.68
N THR A 138 28.61 31.06 9.65
CA THR A 138 29.72 31.78 10.27
C THR A 138 29.68 31.69 11.79
N ARG A 139 28.53 31.92 12.42
CA ARG A 139 28.36 31.84 13.89
C ARG A 139 28.50 30.40 14.39
N GLY A 140 27.92 29.43 13.68
CA GLY A 140 28.01 28.01 14.02
C GLY A 140 29.45 27.50 13.98
N TRP A 141 30.22 27.88 12.95
CA TRP A 141 31.64 27.52 12.87
C TRP A 141 32.47 28.13 14.01
N ARG A 142 32.26 29.42 14.32
CA ARG A 142 32.93 30.07 15.46
C ARG A 142 32.57 29.42 16.80
N MET A 143 31.30 29.03 16.95
CA MET A 143 30.83 28.33 18.15
C MET A 143 31.47 26.95 18.28
N TYR A 144 31.56 26.18 17.19
CA TYR A 144 32.22 24.87 17.19
C TYR A 144 33.65 24.94 17.74
N HIS A 145 34.46 25.89 17.26
CA HIS A 145 35.83 26.09 17.76
C HIS A 145 35.91 26.45 19.25
N ARG A 146 34.89 27.14 19.79
CA ARG A 146 34.80 27.46 21.22
C ARG A 146 34.41 26.25 22.07
N LEU A 147 33.62 25.34 21.53
CA LEU A 147 33.08 24.17 22.23
C LEU A 147 33.98 22.91 22.10
N CYS A 148 34.88 22.86 21.12
CA CYS A 148 35.81 21.75 20.89
C CYS A 148 36.74 21.47 22.09
N ASN A 149 37.37 20.29 22.10
CA ASN A 149 38.32 19.84 23.13
C ASN A 149 37.73 19.87 24.55
N GLU A 150 36.51 19.35 24.69
CA GLU A 150 35.76 19.30 25.95
C GLU A 150 35.44 20.66 26.60
N ARG A 151 35.77 21.79 25.94
CA ARG A 151 35.47 23.14 26.44
C ARG A 151 33.98 23.42 26.58
N TYR A 152 33.13 22.67 25.89
CA TYR A 152 31.68 22.73 26.07
C TYR A 152 31.23 22.50 27.51
N LYS A 153 32.02 21.77 28.33
CA LYS A 153 31.75 21.55 29.77
C LYS A 153 31.72 22.85 30.58
N ASN A 154 32.37 23.91 30.09
CA ASN A 154 32.42 25.22 30.76
C ASN A 154 31.23 26.12 30.41
N TYR A 155 30.33 25.66 29.53
CA TYR A 155 29.17 26.43 29.10
C TYR A 155 27.89 25.85 29.71
N VAL A 156 27.09 26.73 30.30
CA VAL A 156 25.72 26.41 30.72
C VAL A 156 24.78 27.07 29.72
N THR A 157 23.93 26.28 29.07
CA THR A 157 22.90 26.77 28.15
C THR A 157 21.54 26.70 28.82
N THR A 158 20.81 27.80 28.82
CA THR A 158 19.41 27.87 29.25
C THR A 158 18.55 28.11 28.00
N ASP A 159 17.43 27.42 27.90
CA ASP A 159 16.40 27.68 26.89
C ASP A 159 15.06 27.62 27.61
N GLU A 160 14.16 28.51 27.23
CA GLU A 160 12.83 28.59 27.83
C GLU A 160 11.90 27.66 27.05
N ALA A 161 11.30 26.72 27.76
CA ALA A 161 10.31 25.83 27.17
C ALA A 161 8.96 26.02 27.85
N TRP A 162 7.91 26.08 27.05
CA TRP A 162 6.55 26.09 27.60
C TRP A 162 6.21 24.71 28.18
N PHE A 163 5.96 24.66 29.48
CA PHE A 163 5.37 23.50 30.13
C PHE A 163 3.87 23.70 30.25
N TYR A 164 3.12 22.85 29.56
CA TYR A 164 1.67 22.83 29.67
C TYR A 164 1.27 21.96 30.86
N LEU A 165 0.55 22.53 31.81
CA LEU A 165 -0.03 21.77 32.92
C LEU A 165 -1.35 21.15 32.45
N ASP A 166 -1.40 19.81 32.39
CA ASP A 166 -2.65 19.10 32.10
C ASP A 166 -3.46 18.99 33.41
N ALA A 167 -4.40 19.90 33.59
CA ALA A 167 -5.33 19.89 34.71
C ALA A 167 -6.74 19.45 34.26
N SER A 168 -6.84 18.44 33.40
CA SER A 168 -8.15 17.92 32.98
C SER A 168 -8.66 16.81 33.91
N GLN A 169 -9.79 17.08 34.58
CA GLN A 169 -10.70 16.07 35.14
C GLN A 169 -11.77 15.66 34.11
N ASP A 170 -11.29 15.37 32.89
CA ASP A 170 -11.93 14.65 31.77
C ASP A 170 -13.06 15.26 30.92
N ILE A 171 -12.71 15.72 29.71
CA ILE A 171 -13.18 15.11 28.43
C ILE A 171 -11.91 14.83 27.63
N ARG A 172 -11.64 13.54 27.42
CA ARG A 172 -10.28 13.02 27.21
C ARG A 172 -9.84 13.01 25.74
N ASP A 173 -8.56 13.29 25.52
CA ASP A 173 -7.80 13.14 24.26
C ASP A 173 -7.64 11.68 23.75
N ILE A 174 -8.37 10.69 24.30
CA ILE A 174 -8.07 9.26 24.09
C ILE A 174 -8.11 8.90 22.59
N TYR A 175 -6.96 8.41 22.14
CA TYR A 175 -6.66 7.89 20.81
C TYR A 175 -6.52 6.35 20.83
N TYR A 176 -6.67 5.69 19.68
CA TYR A 176 -6.42 4.26 19.51
C TYR A 176 -5.35 4.02 18.42
N VAL A 177 -4.31 3.25 18.74
CA VAL A 177 -3.21 2.87 17.83
C VAL A 177 -3.13 1.36 17.61
N ARG A 178 -2.77 0.97 16.38
CA ARG A 178 -2.56 -0.41 15.91
C ARG A 178 -1.47 -0.44 14.83
N SER A 179 -0.67 -1.50 14.68
CA SER A 179 0.49 -1.82 15.53
C SER A 179 1.76 -1.34 14.79
N ASN A 180 2.80 -0.94 15.53
CA ASN A 180 4.14 -0.52 15.05
C ASN A 180 4.30 0.99 14.73
N GLU A 181 3.46 1.86 15.25
CA GLU A 181 3.66 3.32 15.21
C GLU A 181 4.30 3.82 16.51
N LEU A 182 5.31 4.70 16.39
CA LEU A 182 5.96 5.38 17.51
C LEU A 182 5.02 6.48 18.07
N PRO A 183 4.80 6.51 19.40
CA PRO A 183 4.29 7.70 20.11
C PRO A 183 5.49 8.68 20.23
N ASP A 184 5.42 10.00 20.19
CA ASP A 184 4.39 10.96 20.55
C ASP A 184 4.60 12.24 19.73
N GLU A 185 3.55 12.69 19.06
CA GLU A 185 3.29 14.11 18.74
C GLU A 185 1.82 14.23 18.28
N VAL A 186 0.94 13.41 18.87
CA VAL A 186 -0.49 13.40 18.54
C VAL A 186 -1.14 14.53 19.34
N LYS A 187 -1.21 15.68 18.64
CA LYS A 187 -2.23 16.76 18.69
C LYS A 187 -2.58 17.33 20.06
N LYS A 188 -2.26 18.61 20.25
CA LYS A 188 -2.97 19.47 21.21
C LYS A 188 -4.01 20.33 20.49
N ILE A 189 -5.20 20.41 21.06
CA ILE A 189 -6.32 21.26 20.63
C ILE A 189 -6.15 22.67 21.27
N GLN A 190 -6.43 23.74 20.53
CA GLN A 190 -6.59 25.15 20.99
C GLN A 190 -8.09 25.43 21.23
N GLN A 191 -8.62 26.36 22.04
CA GLN A 191 -8.12 27.39 22.99
C GLN A 191 -9.37 27.92 23.73
N ASN A 192 -9.20 28.57 24.90
CA ASN A 192 -10.09 29.64 25.37
C ASN A 192 -9.20 30.82 25.85
N ASP A 193 -9.59 32.06 25.57
CA ASP A 193 -8.79 33.28 25.69
C ASP A 193 -8.52 33.77 27.14
N LEU A 194 -9.02 33.07 28.16
CA LEU A 194 -9.15 33.62 29.52
C LEU A 194 -8.16 33.10 30.58
N HIS A 195 -7.24 32.17 30.27
CA HIS A 195 -6.26 31.71 31.27
C HIS A 195 -4.86 31.40 30.70
N PRO A 196 -3.77 31.75 31.41
CA PRO A 196 -2.45 31.23 31.08
C PRO A 196 -2.34 29.78 31.59
N VAL A 197 -2.32 28.82 30.67
CA VAL A 197 -2.23 27.35 30.95
C VAL A 197 -0.77 26.86 30.96
N ALA A 198 0.19 27.77 30.86
CA ALA A 198 1.60 27.40 30.74
C ALA A 198 2.48 28.30 31.61
N ILE A 199 3.45 27.67 32.27
CA ILE A 199 4.51 28.34 33.01
C ILE A 199 5.75 28.28 32.11
N MET A 200 6.37 29.44 31.90
CA MET A 200 7.67 29.55 31.26
C MET A 200 8.73 29.26 32.32
N VAL A 201 9.57 28.27 32.07
CA VAL A 201 10.66 27.84 32.96
C VAL A 201 11.97 27.95 32.21
#